data_AF-A0A8T3QZ39-F1
#
_entry.id   AF-A0A8T3QZ39-F1
#
_cell.length_a   1.000
_cell.length_b   1.000
_cell.length_c   1.000
_cell.angle_alpha   90.00
_cell.angle_beta   90.00
_cell.angle_gamma   90.00
#
_symmetry.space_group_name_H-M   'P 1'
#
loop_
_entity.id
_entity.type
_entity.pdbx_description
1 polymer ?
#
loop_
_entity_poly.entity_id
_entity_poly.type
_entity_poly.pdbx_seq_one_letter_code
_entity_poly.pdbx_strand_id
1 'polypeptide(L)' 'PILETYEREGSPYFATARLWDDGVTDPLDTRRILTMGIEAALHAPIPETRFGVFRM' A
#
# COMPACT_ATOMS: atom_id res chain seq x y z
N PRO A 1 22.22 16.32 9.81
CA PRO A 1 22.26 14.83 9.86
C PRO A 1 20.87 14.18 9.87
N ILE A 2 20.00 14.47 10.85
CA ILE A 2 18.69 13.81 10.96
C ILE A 2 17.79 14.13 9.75
N LEU A 3 17.69 15.39 9.35
CA LEU A 3 16.84 15.79 8.21
C LEU A 3 17.21 15.05 6.92
N GLU A 4 18.50 14.90 6.63
CA GLU A 4 18.99 14.20 5.46
C GLU A 4 18.71 12.69 5.52
N THR A 5 18.80 12.09 6.70
CA THR A 5 18.38 10.70 6.91
C THR A 5 16.89 10.54 6.60
N TYR A 6 16.03 11.44 7.10
CA TYR A 6 14.59 11.37 6.84
C TYR A 6 14.24 11.59 5.37
N GLU A 7 14.93 12.49 4.68
CA GLU A 7 14.73 12.70 3.25
C GLU A 7 15.10 11.45 2.44
N ARG A 8 16.25 10.84 2.75
CA ARG A 8 16.69 9.62 2.07
C ARG A 8 15.75 8.45 2.35
N GLU A 9 15.37 8.25 3.61
CA GLU A 9 14.62 7.08 4.04
C GLU A 9 13.11 7.22 3.84
N GLY A 10 12.62 8.46 3.74
CA GLY A 10 11.23 8.78 3.38
C GLY A 10 10.95 8.81 1.88
N SER A 11 11.99 8.72 1.04
CA SER A 11 11.81 8.63 -0.42
C SER A 11 10.97 7.40 -0.80
N PRO A 12 10.04 7.50 -1.78
CA PRO A 12 9.30 6.34 -2.30
C PRO A 12 10.22 5.23 -2.80
N TYR A 13 11.39 5.59 -3.35
CA TYR A 13 12.37 4.61 -3.83
C TYR A 13 13.06 3.84 -2.70
N PHE A 14 13.16 4.44 -1.52
CA PHE A 14 13.72 3.76 -0.35
C PHE A 14 12.76 2.68 0.17
N ALA A 15 11.46 2.98 0.19
CA ALA A 15 10.41 2.05 0.60
C ALA A 15 10.26 0.89 -0.40
N THR A 16 10.15 1.20 -1.70
CA THR A 16 9.89 0.19 -2.74
C THR A 16 11.06 -0.78 -2.92
N ALA A 17 12.31 -0.32 -2.74
CA ALA A 17 13.50 -1.18 -2.75
C ALA A 17 13.53 -2.21 -1.60
N ARG A 18 12.65 -2.06 -0.60
CA ARG A 18 12.53 -2.92 0.58
C ARG A 18 11.20 -3.66 0.65
N LEU A 19 10.36 -3.55 -0.39
CA LEU A 19 9.03 -4.18 -0.44
C LEU A 19 8.12 -3.72 0.71
N TRP A 20 8.30 -2.48 1.17
CA TRP A 20 7.35 -1.88 2.11
C TRP A 20 6.04 -1.48 1.42
N ASP A 21 6.11 -1.28 0.11
CA ASP A 21 5.00 -1.14 -0.83
C ASP A 21 5.15 -2.18 -1.96
N ASP A 22 4.06 -2.38 -2.70
CA ASP A 22 4.04 -3.27 -3.88
C ASP A 22 4.47 -2.56 -5.18
N GLY A 23 4.92 -1.30 -5.09
CA GLY A 23 5.43 -0.52 -6.22
C GLY A 23 5.06 0.97 -6.18
N VAL A 24 5.95 1.81 -6.69
CA VAL A 24 5.67 3.22 -7.03
C VAL A 24 4.96 3.29 -8.38
N THR A 25 3.86 4.03 -8.45
CA THR A 25 2.98 4.09 -9.63
C THR A 25 2.86 5.51 -10.17
N ASP A 26 2.59 5.63 -11.48
CA ASP A 26 2.19 6.92 -12.05
C ASP A 26 0.82 7.31 -11.45
N PRO A 27 0.67 8.53 -10.88
CA PRO A 27 -0.62 8.98 -10.35
C PRO A 27 -1.77 8.85 -11.36
N LEU A 28 -1.52 8.99 -12.66
CA LEU A 28 -2.53 8.85 -13.72
C LEU A 28 -3.01 7.40 -13.89
N ASP A 29 -2.21 6.41 -13.49
CA ASP A 29 -2.54 4.98 -13.58
C ASP A 29 -3.32 4.45 -12.36
N THR A 30 -3.50 5.25 -11.31
CA THR A 30 -4.15 4.85 -10.04
C THR A 30 -5.45 4.08 -10.27
N ARG A 31 -6.35 4.59 -11.12
CA ARG A 31 -7.64 3.94 -11.42
C ARG A 31 -7.44 2.55 -12.04
N ARG A 32 -6.52 2.43 -12.99
CA ARG A 32 -6.26 1.18 -13.71
C ARG A 32 -5.74 0.11 -12.74
N ILE A 33 -4.77 0.48 -11.91
CA ILE A 33 -4.13 -0.43 -10.95
C ILE A 33 -5.12 -0.90 -9.89
N LEU A 34 -5.91 0.01 -9.31
CA LEU A 34 -6.96 -0.37 -8.35
C LEU A 34 -8.00 -1.30 -8.97
N THR A 35 -8.41 -1.05 -10.22
CA THR A 35 -9.39 -1.90 -10.92
C THR A 35 -8.86 -3.32 -11.09
N MET A 36 -7.61 -3.47 -11.54
CA MET A 36 -6.97 -4.79 -11.68
C MET A 36 -6.82 -5.51 -10.33
N GLY A 37 -6.43 -4.78 -9.27
CA GLY A 37 -6.30 -5.36 -7.93
C GLY A 37 -7.63 -5.87 -7.36
N ILE A 38 -8.71 -5.11 -7.54
CA ILE A 38 -10.06 -5.52 -7.14
C ILE A 38 -10.51 -6.75 -7.94
N GLU A 39 -10.33 -6.74 -9.25
CA GLU A 39 -10.66 -7.88 -10.12
C GLU A 39 -9.92 -9.15 -9.68
N ALA A 40 -8.62 -9.05 -9.40
CA ALA A 40 -7.83 -10.15 -8.87
C ALA A 40 -8.36 -10.65 -7.52
N ALA A 41 -8.68 -9.75 -6.58
CA ALA A 41 -9.18 -10.10 -5.25
C ALA A 41 -10.54 -10.83 -5.27
N LEU A 42 -11.40 -10.55 -6.26
CA LEU A 42 -12.72 -11.17 -6.41
C LEU A 42 -12.68 -12.66 -6.79
N HIS A 43 -11.50 -13.22 -7.04
CA HIS A 43 -11.32 -14.66 -7.26
C HIS A 43 -11.27 -15.46 -5.94
N ALA A 44 -11.35 -14.79 -4.79
CA ALA A 44 -11.52 -15.42 -3.47
C ALA A 44 -12.87 -15.04 -2.84
N PRO A 45 -13.48 -15.90 -2.01
CA PRO A 45 -14.67 -15.55 -1.24
C PRO A 45 -14.42 -14.35 -0.32
N ILE A 46 -15.42 -13.46 -0.20
CA ILE A 46 -15.37 -12.33 0.75
C ILE A 46 -15.72 -12.86 2.15
N PRO A 47 -14.80 -12.82 3.13
CA PRO A 47 -15.05 -13.35 4.48
C PRO A 47 -15.91 -12.39 5.32
N GLU A 48 -16.59 -12.94 6.34
CA GLU A 48 -17.22 -12.11 7.37
C GLU A 48 -16.17 -11.44 8.27
N THR A 49 -16.33 -10.15 8.55
CA THR A 49 -15.45 -9.41 9.47
C THR A 49 -15.83 -9.66 10.92
N ARG A 50 -14.86 -10.01 11.76
CA ARG A 50 -15.01 -10.10 13.23
C ARG A 50 -14.12 -9.07 13.89
N PHE A 51 -14.73 -8.12 14.60
CA PHE A 51 -13.99 -7.08 15.32
C PHE A 51 -13.54 -7.54 16.72
N GLY A 52 -12.46 -6.95 17.21
CA GLY A 52 -12.03 -7.06 18.60
C GLY A 52 -12.80 -6.13 19.54
N VAL A 53 -12.26 -5.91 20.74
CA VAL A 53 -12.85 -4.99 21.73
C VAL A 53 -12.57 -3.54 21.33
N PHE A 54 -13.61 -2.72 21.26
CA PHE A 54 -13.47 -1.27 21.15
C PHE A 54 -13.23 -0.65 22.53
N ARG A 55 -12.15 0.13 22.69
CA ARG A 55 -11.90 0.94 23.88
C ARG A 55 -12.65 2.27 23.71
N MET A 56 -13.68 2.46 24.52
CA MET A 56 -14.47 3.70 24.61
C MET A 56 -13.84 4.69 25.58
#